data_AF-A0A164U0X4-F1
#
_entry.id   AF-A0A164U0X4-F1
#
_cell.length_a   1.000
_cell.length_b   1.000
_cell.length_c   1.000
_cell.angle_alpha   90.00
_cell.angle_beta   90.00
_cell.angle_gamma   90.00
#
_symmetry.space_group_name_H-M   'P 1'
#
loop_
_entity.id
_entity.type
_entity.pdbx_description
1 polymer ?
#
loop_
_entity_poly.entity_id
_entity_poly.type
_entity_poly.pdbx_seq_one_letter_code
_entity_poly.pdbx_strand_id
1 'polypeptide(L)'
;MTANPNWPEILAELLPGQTVYDQPDLVSRVFHMKKNAVLRDIYTLGIFGRVVAHVYVIEFQKRGLPHMHLLIFLHHDDRLKEPRHFEHMIRAELPDPVTEPELYEAV
;
A
#
# COMPACT_ATOMS: atom_id res chain seq x y z
N MET A 1 -4.56 -1.57 -0.71
CA MET A 1 -3.86 -0.56 0.13
C MET A 1 -4.90 0.24 0.88
N THR A 2 -4.84 0.26 2.21
CA THR A 2 -5.76 1.05 3.06
C THR A 2 -5.07 2.34 3.50
N ALA A 3 -5.77 3.47 3.52
CA ALA A 3 -5.23 4.69 4.11
C ALA A 3 -5.01 4.53 5.62
N ASN A 4 -3.89 5.04 6.12
CA ASN A 4 -3.63 5.12 7.56
C ASN A 4 -3.79 6.58 8.01
N PRO A 5 -4.73 6.90 8.93
CA PRO A 5 -4.89 8.26 9.43
C PRO A 5 -3.68 8.76 10.22
N ASN A 6 -2.82 7.85 10.71
CA ASN A 6 -1.65 8.17 11.52
C ASN A 6 -0.38 8.41 10.67
N TRP A 7 -0.49 8.51 9.34
CA TRP A 7 0.68 8.84 8.53
C TRP A 7 1.25 10.22 8.91
N PRO A 8 2.57 10.33 9.08
CA PRO A 8 3.20 11.56 9.55
C PRO A 8 2.95 12.74 8.61
N GLU A 9 2.82 12.50 7.31
CA GLU A 9 2.50 13.54 6.31
C GLU A 9 1.10 14.13 6.48
N ILE A 10 0.17 13.37 7.09
CA ILE A 10 -1.16 13.90 7.45
C ILE A 10 -1.05 14.67 8.76
N LEU A 11 -0.45 14.05 9.78
CA LEU A 11 -0.40 14.63 11.13
C LEU A 11 0.39 15.94 11.19
N ALA A 12 1.44 16.08 10.38
CA ALA A 12 2.26 17.29 10.31
C ALA A 12 1.51 18.52 9.76
N GLU A 13 0.45 18.28 8.98
CA GLU A 13 -0.32 19.33 8.30
C GLU A 13 -1.65 19.65 9.01
N LEU A 14 -1.99 18.96 10.11
CA LEU A 14 -3.18 19.25 10.89
C LEU A 14 -3.00 20.53 11.71
N LEU A 15 -4.00 21.41 11.66
CA LEU A 15 -4.05 22.59 12.53
C LEU A 15 -4.43 22.21 13.97
N PRO A 16 -4.09 23.05 14.98
CA PRO A 16 -4.48 22.78 16.36
C PRO A 16 -5.98 22.54 16.50
N GLY A 17 -6.34 21.39 17.08
CA GLY A 17 -7.73 20.97 17.29
C GLY A 17 -8.41 20.30 16.09
N GLN A 18 -7.76 20.23 14.92
CA GLN A 18 -8.26 19.44 13.80
C GLN A 18 -7.97 17.95 13.97
N THR A 19 -8.86 17.14 13.42
CA THR A 19 -8.68 15.71 13.24
C THR A 19 -8.52 15.38 11.76
N VAL A 20 -8.07 14.16 11.48
CA VAL A 20 -7.93 13.63 10.11
C VAL A 20 -9.25 13.67 9.34
N TYR A 21 -10.38 13.57 10.04
CA TYR A 21 -11.71 13.61 9.43
C TYR A 21 -12.15 15.02 9.02
N ASP A 22 -11.49 16.06 9.55
CA ASP A 22 -11.74 17.46 9.20
C ASP A 22 -10.97 17.89 7.95
N GLN A 23 -10.03 17.06 7.46
CA GLN A 23 -9.18 17.33 6.29
C GLN A 23 -9.18 16.13 5.30
N PRO A 24 -10.35 15.75 4.73
CA PRO A 24 -10.46 14.59 3.86
C PRO A 24 -9.68 14.72 2.53
N ASP A 25 -9.43 15.95 2.07
CA ASP A 25 -8.61 16.24 0.90
C ASP A 25 -7.12 15.98 1.18
N LEU A 26 -6.62 16.36 2.35
CA LEU A 26 -5.25 16.05 2.80
C LEU A 26 -5.03 14.54 2.83
N VAL A 27 -5.95 13.80 3.45
CA VAL A 27 -5.92 12.33 3.48
C VAL A 27 -5.86 11.76 2.06
N SER A 28 -6.72 12.25 1.17
CA SER A 28 -6.79 11.78 -0.22
C SER A 28 -5.51 12.07 -0.99
N ARG A 29 -4.87 13.23 -0.75
CA ARG A 29 -3.58 13.60 -1.35
C ARG A 29 -2.45 12.71 -0.88
N VAL A 30 -2.33 12.50 0.44
CA VAL A 30 -1.30 11.60 0.99
C VAL A 30 -1.52 10.17 0.51
N PHE A 31 -2.76 9.68 0.53
CA PHE A 31 -3.11 8.39 -0.03
C PHE A 31 -2.71 8.26 -1.50
N HIS A 32 -2.97 9.28 -2.33
CA HIS A 32 -2.58 9.28 -3.73
C HIS A 32 -1.05 9.18 -3.92
N MET A 33 -0.27 9.87 -3.08
CA MET A 33 1.19 9.77 -3.10
C MET A 33 1.66 8.35 -2.74
N LYS A 34 1.13 7.77 -1.66
CA LYS A 34 1.45 6.39 -1.25
C LYS A 34 1.02 5.37 -2.31
N LYS A 35 -0.15 5.58 -2.92
CA LYS A 35 -0.66 4.76 -4.03
C LYS A 35 0.34 4.75 -5.18
N ASN A 36 0.81 5.93 -5.60
CA ASN A 36 1.75 6.03 -6.72
C ASN A 36 3.11 5.40 -6.39
N ALA A 37 3.56 5.46 -5.14
CA ALA A 37 4.76 4.74 -4.69
C ALA A 37 4.58 3.22 -4.85
N VAL A 38 3.47 2.66 -4.35
CA VAL A 38 3.16 1.23 -4.52
C VAL A 38 3.09 0.83 -6.00
N LEU A 39 2.45 1.63 -6.84
CA LEU A 39 2.37 1.35 -8.28
C LEU A 39 3.74 1.42 -8.95
N ARG A 40 4.63 2.32 -8.51
CA ARG A 40 6.01 2.39 -9.00
C ARG A 40 6.79 1.13 -8.65
N ASP A 41 6.67 0.64 -7.41
CA ASP A 41 7.36 -0.57 -6.99
C ASP A 41 6.90 -1.78 -7.83
N ILE A 42 5.59 -1.88 -8.07
CA ILE A 42 5.01 -2.98 -8.85
C ILE A 42 5.35 -2.89 -10.33
N TYR A 43 5.20 -1.71 -10.96
CA TYR A 43 5.29 -1.58 -12.42
C TYR A 43 6.68 -1.19 -12.92
N THR A 44 7.41 -0.39 -12.16
CA THR A 44 8.72 0.13 -12.56
C THR A 44 9.85 -0.68 -11.96
N LEU A 45 9.78 -0.97 -10.65
CA LEU A 45 10.80 -1.81 -10.00
C LEU A 45 10.54 -3.30 -10.24
N GLY A 46 9.33 -3.67 -10.68
CA GLY A 46 8.99 -5.02 -11.09
C GLY A 46 9.09 -6.02 -9.94
N ILE A 47 8.72 -5.62 -8.71
CA ILE A 47 8.85 -6.47 -7.51
C ILE A 47 8.09 -7.81 -7.62
N PHE A 48 7.08 -7.88 -8.51
CA PHE A 48 6.32 -9.10 -8.81
C PHE A 48 6.58 -9.65 -10.23
N GLY A 49 7.57 -9.11 -10.96
CA GLY A 49 7.83 -9.43 -12.36
C GLY A 49 7.14 -8.48 -13.35
N ARG A 50 7.12 -8.83 -14.64
CA ARG A 50 6.56 -7.98 -15.70
C ARG A 50 5.04 -7.98 -15.63
N VAL A 51 4.47 -6.80 -15.38
CA VAL A 51 3.03 -6.56 -15.44
C VAL A 51 2.61 -6.24 -16.87
N VAL A 52 1.68 -7.03 -17.43
CA VAL A 52 1.15 -6.85 -18.80
C VAL A 52 -0.20 -6.12 -18.82
N ALA A 53 -0.94 -6.14 -17.72
CA ALA A 53 -2.15 -5.35 -17.53
C ALA A 53 -2.40 -5.13 -16.03
N HIS A 54 -3.20 -4.13 -15.69
CA HIS A 54 -3.64 -3.88 -14.32
C HIS A 54 -5.00 -3.20 -14.29
N VAL A 55 -5.73 -3.38 -13.19
CA VAL A 55 -6.97 -2.67 -12.89
C VAL A 55 -6.92 -2.32 -11.41
N TYR A 56 -7.30 -1.10 -11.05
CA TYR A 56 -7.54 -0.74 -9.66
C TYR A 56 -8.81 0.07 -9.49
N VAL A 57 -9.41 -0.05 -8.32
CA VAL A 57 -10.54 0.75 -7.89
C VAL A 57 -10.20 1.34 -6.54
N ILE A 58 -10.61 2.60 -6.32
CA ILE A 58 -10.53 3.25 -5.03
C ILE A 58 -11.96 3.34 -4.49
N GLU A 59 -12.18 2.74 -3.34
CA GLU A 59 -13.42 2.83 -2.58
C GLU A 59 -13.17 3.53 -1.24
N PHE A 60 -14.20 4.14 -0.68
CA PHE A 60 -14.12 4.74 0.65
C PHE A 60 -14.73 3.77 1.66
N GLN A 61 -13.91 3.29 2.59
CA GLN A 61 -14.34 2.36 3.64
C GLN A 61 -15.15 3.10 4.73
N LYS A 62 -15.71 2.34 5.68
CA LYS A 62 -16.37 2.93 6.85
C LYS A 62 -15.43 3.93 7.52
N ARG A 63 -15.95 5.11 7.89
CA ARG A 63 -15.21 6.32 8.33
C ARG A 63 -14.58 7.16 7.21
N GLY A 64 -14.88 6.87 5.94
CA GLY A 64 -14.56 7.76 4.82
C GLY A 64 -13.09 7.78 4.42
N LEU A 65 -12.33 6.73 4.74
CA LEU A 65 -10.93 6.62 4.34
C LEU A 65 -10.80 5.85 3.01
N PRO A 66 -9.93 6.29 2.09
CA PRO A 66 -9.77 5.62 0.81
C PRO A 66 -9.05 4.27 0.98
N HIS A 67 -9.48 3.30 0.17
CA HIS A 67 -8.92 1.97 0.07
C HIS A 67 -8.81 1.60 -1.41
N MET A 68 -7.64 1.12 -1.81
CA MET A 68 -7.38 0.67 -3.17
C MET A 68 -7.41 -0.85 -3.23
N HIS A 69 -8.28 -1.39 -4.07
CA HIS A 69 -8.19 -2.74 -4.61
C HIS A 69 -7.37 -2.69 -5.89
N LEU A 70 -6.30 -3.47 -5.98
CA LEU A 70 -5.42 -3.53 -7.14
C LEU A 70 -5.31 -4.98 -7.62
N LEU A 71 -5.60 -5.19 -8.90
CA LEU A 71 -5.37 -6.43 -9.61
C LEU A 71 -4.28 -6.21 -10.67
N ILE A 72 -3.29 -7.10 -10.70
CA ILE A 72 -2.22 -7.09 -11.69
C ILE A 72 -2.22 -8.40 -12.46
N PHE A 73 -1.89 -8.32 -13.74
CA PHE A 73 -1.74 -9.47 -14.63
C PHE A 73 -0.28 -9.58 -15.02
N LEU A 74 0.36 -10.68 -14.63
CA LEU A 74 1.77 -10.93 -14.91
C LEU A 74 1.95 -11.59 -16.28
N HIS A 75 3.08 -11.27 -16.92
CA HIS A 75 3.57 -11.97 -18.11
C HIS A 75 3.64 -13.48 -17.84
N HIS A 76 3.37 -14.30 -18.85
CA HIS A 76 3.27 -15.76 -18.71
C HIS A 76 4.47 -16.39 -17.98
N ASP A 77 5.67 -15.90 -18.29
CA ASP A 77 6.92 -16.44 -17.75
C ASP A 77 7.18 -16.02 -16.30
N ASP A 78 6.57 -14.93 -15.84
CA ASP A 78 6.72 -14.42 -14.48
C ASP A 78 5.55 -14.85 -13.57
N ARG A 79 4.60 -15.63 -14.10
CA ARG A 79 3.50 -16.16 -13.29
C ARG A 79 4.03 -17.13 -12.24
N LEU A 80 3.52 -17.00 -11.02
CA LEU A 80 3.74 -17.96 -9.96
C LEU A 80 3.05 -19.29 -10.30
N LYS A 81 3.85 -20.33 -10.55
CA LYS A 81 3.36 -21.65 -11.00
C LYS A 81 3.35 -22.72 -9.91
N GLU A 82 4.05 -22.48 -8.81
CA GLU A 82 4.25 -23.46 -7.74
C GLU A 82 4.00 -22.82 -6.38
N PRO A 83 3.45 -23.55 -5.39
CA PRO A 83 3.14 -23.02 -4.06
C PRO A 83 4.28 -22.25 -3.40
N ARG A 84 5.52 -22.77 -3.48
CA ARG A 84 6.72 -22.11 -2.92
C ARG A 84 6.96 -20.70 -3.44
N HIS A 85 6.56 -20.40 -4.68
CA HIS A 85 6.71 -19.07 -5.25
C HIS A 85 5.73 -18.08 -4.58
N PHE A 86 4.54 -18.54 -4.20
CA PHE A 86 3.58 -17.73 -3.43
C PHE A 86 4.08 -17.49 -2.01
N GLU A 87 4.64 -18.51 -1.34
CA GLU A 87 5.19 -18.36 0.02
C GLU A 87 6.37 -17.39 0.08
N HIS A 88 7.17 -17.31 -0.99
CA HIS A 88 8.25 -16.33 -1.04
C HIS A 88 7.74 -14.90 -1.28
N MET A 89 6.63 -14.76 -2.02
CA MET A 89 6.15 -13.47 -2.50
C MET A 89 5.05 -12.86 -1.62
N ILE A 90 4.30 -13.69 -0.89
CA ILE A 90 3.19 -13.31 -0.02
C ILE A 90 3.44 -13.97 1.33
N ARG A 91 3.70 -13.15 2.35
CA ARG A 91 3.87 -13.58 3.73
C ARG A 91 3.01 -12.72 4.65
N ALA A 92 2.53 -13.35 5.72
CA ALA A 92 1.84 -12.68 6.82
C ALA A 92 2.56 -13.08 8.12
N GLU A 93 3.84 -12.73 8.19
CA GLU A 93 4.70 -12.96 9.35
C GLU A 93 4.82 -11.65 10.12
N LEU A 94 4.90 -11.72 11.45
CA LEU A 94 5.33 -10.57 12.23
C LEU A 94 6.80 -10.32 11.89
N PRO A 95 7.18 -9.07 11.53
CA PRO A 95 8.57 -8.76 11.26
C PRO A 95 9.45 -9.10 12.47
N ASP A 96 10.69 -9.51 12.24
CA ASP A 96 11.60 -9.77 13.36
C ASP A 96 12.11 -8.44 13.95
N PRO A 97 11.99 -8.19 15.26
CA PRO A 97 12.38 -6.91 15.86
C PRO A 97 13.90 -6.64 15.83
N VAL A 98 14.72 -7.67 15.59
CA VAL A 98 16.19 -7.57 15.50
C VAL A 98 16.62 -7.41 14.05
N THR A 99 16.09 -8.22 13.12
CA THR A 99 16.53 -8.19 11.71
C THR A 99 15.72 -7.24 10.84
N GLU A 100 14.48 -6.92 11.22
CA GLU A 100 13.55 -6.08 10.46
C GLU A 100 12.88 -5.01 11.36
N PRO A 101 13.66 -4.21 12.12
CA PRO A 101 13.13 -3.31 13.14
C PRO A 101 12.18 -2.25 12.56
N GLU A 102 12.45 -1.75 11.35
CA GLU A 102 11.59 -0.74 10.70
C GLU A 102 10.22 -1.30 10.33
N LEU A 103 10.17 -2.56 9.88
CA LEU A 103 8.91 -3.23 9.57
C LEU A 103 8.16 -3.58 10.87
N TYR A 104 8.88 -3.98 11.91
CA TYR A 104 8.29 -4.30 13.22
C TYR A 104 7.61 -3.07 13.85
N GLU A 105 8.27 -1.90 13.82
CA GLU A 105 7.68 -0.64 14.31
C GLU A 105 6.48 -0.14 13.48
N ALA A 106 6.30 -0.66 12.27
CA ALA A 106 5.20 -0.27 11.38
C ALA A 106 3.90 -1.08 11.60
N VAL A 107 3.93 -2.14 12.42
CA VAL A 107 2.80 -3.07 12.70
C VAL A 107 2.28 -2.86 14.12
#